data_AF-A0A7S1DSF5-F1
#
_entry.id   AF-A0A7S1DSF5-F1
#
_cell.length_a   1.000
_cell.length_b   1.000
_cell.length_c   1.000
_cell.angle_alpha   90.00
_cell.angle_beta   90.00
_cell.angle_gamma   90.00
#
_symmetry.space_group_name_H-M   'P 1'
#
loop_
_entity.id
_entity.type
_entity.pdbx_description
1 polymer ?
#
loop_
_entity_poly.entity_id
_entity_poly.type
_entity_poly.pdbx_seq_one_letter_code
_entity_poly.pdbx_strand_id
1 'polypeptide(L)'
;RAHWSSLRCELPSLSRPLYATVLNGRTPLDHGILGNSQAGQRCGSTVFDDLAAAGRTSAIAAYHWVFELLAGTVFDPLQHRETALPQLNVAGARWYWEDDYPDSH
;
A
#
# COMPACT_ATOMS: atom_id res chain seq x y z
N ARG A 1 -12.82 -10.13 24.35
CA ARG A 1 -13.07 -8.73 24.79
C ARG A 1 -12.50 -7.81 23.73
N ALA A 2 -13.23 -6.79 23.28
CA ALA A 2 -12.68 -5.80 22.35
C ALA A 2 -11.77 -4.81 23.10
N HIS A 3 -10.68 -4.42 22.47
CA HIS A 3 -9.78 -3.36 22.93
C HIS A 3 -9.84 -2.21 21.92
N TRP A 4 -9.87 -0.97 22.42
CA TRP A 4 -9.83 0.23 21.60
C TRP A 4 -8.66 1.10 22.06
N SER A 5 -7.99 1.75 21.11
CA SER A 5 -6.90 2.68 21.37
C SER A 5 -6.94 3.81 20.34
N SER A 6 -6.52 5.02 20.74
CA SER A 6 -6.25 6.12 19.82
C SER A 6 -4.83 6.03 19.29
N LEU A 7 -4.67 6.34 18.00
CA LEU A 7 -3.37 6.52 17.36
C LEU A 7 -3.26 7.96 16.88
N ARG A 8 -2.07 8.55 17.04
CA ARG A 8 -1.73 9.82 16.41
C ARG A 8 -1.10 9.52 15.06
N CYS A 9 -1.62 10.12 14.01
CA CYS A 9 -1.01 10.03 12.68
C CYS A 9 0.16 11.02 12.53
N GLU A 10 1.01 10.74 11.55
CA GLU A 10 2.05 11.66 11.09
C GLU A 10 1.45 12.82 10.29
N LEU A 11 2.27 13.84 10.03
CA LEU A 11 1.92 14.94 9.13
C LEU A 11 2.65 14.80 7.79
N PRO A 12 1.98 15.08 6.65
CA PRO A 12 0.60 15.53 6.54
C PRO A 12 -0.40 14.39 6.75
N SER A 13 -1.56 14.70 7.35
CA SER A 13 -2.63 13.74 7.63
C SER A 13 -3.45 13.40 6.37
N LEU A 14 -2.77 12.90 5.34
CA LEU A 14 -3.30 12.53 4.03
C LEU A 14 -3.13 11.03 3.80
N SER A 15 -4.06 10.40 3.07
CA SER A 15 -4.08 8.94 2.96
C SER A 15 -2.84 8.34 2.29
N ARG A 16 -2.39 8.83 1.11
CA ARG A 16 -1.22 8.22 0.43
C ARG A 16 0.06 8.35 1.28
N PRO A 17 0.41 9.51 1.85
CA PRO A 17 1.52 9.63 2.80
C PRO A 17 1.40 8.67 3.99
N LEU A 18 0.23 8.59 4.64
CA LEU A 18 0.06 7.74 5.81
C LEU A 18 0.05 6.24 5.48
N TYR A 19 -0.42 5.83 4.30
CA TYR A 19 -0.29 4.44 3.85
C TYR A 19 1.18 4.06 3.68
N ALA A 20 1.99 4.94 3.10
CA ALA A 20 3.43 4.73 3.03
C ALA A 20 4.05 4.57 4.42
N THR A 21 3.71 5.45 5.38
CA THR A 21 4.13 5.35 6.78
C THR A 21 3.74 4.01 7.42
N VAL A 22 2.51 3.52 7.21
CA VAL A 22 2.07 2.22 7.74
C VAL A 22 2.87 1.06 7.14
N LEU A 23 3.20 1.13 5.85
CA LEU A 23 3.91 0.07 5.14
C LEU A 23 5.40 -0.01 5.47
N ASN A 24 6.07 1.12 5.71
CA ASN A 24 7.52 1.18 5.91
C ASN A 24 7.97 1.62 7.32
N GLY A 25 7.06 2.06 8.17
CA GLY A 25 7.33 2.51 9.55
C GLY A 25 8.13 3.81 9.65
N ARG A 26 8.26 4.59 8.57
CA ARG A 26 9.02 5.85 8.49
C ARG A 26 8.10 7.05 8.33
N THR A 27 8.57 8.24 8.71
CA THR A 27 7.78 9.46 8.58
C THR A 27 7.64 9.89 7.11
N PRO A 28 6.61 10.70 6.75
CA PRO A 28 6.48 11.27 5.41
C PRO A 28 7.74 11.96 4.88
N LEU A 29 8.47 12.64 5.75
CA LEU A 29 9.73 13.29 5.39
C LEU A 29 10.81 12.28 5.00
N ASP A 30 10.91 11.16 5.72
CA ASP A 30 11.92 10.13 5.49
C ASP A 30 11.67 9.30 4.22
N HIS A 31 10.40 9.00 3.93
CA HIS A 31 10.04 8.22 2.73
C HIS A 31 9.68 9.07 1.50
N GLY A 32 9.57 10.40 1.66
CA GLY A 32 9.41 11.34 0.54
C GLY A 32 8.05 11.29 -0.18
N ILE A 33 7.04 10.63 0.40
CA ILE A 33 5.65 10.65 -0.12
C ILE A 33 4.90 11.67 0.74
N LEU A 34 4.72 12.87 0.21
CA LEU A 34 4.23 14.05 0.92
C LEU A 34 2.82 14.47 0.51
N GLY A 35 2.25 13.90 -0.57
CA GLY A 35 0.91 14.24 -1.02
C GLY A 35 0.19 13.15 -1.81
N ASN A 36 -1.14 13.27 -1.88
CA ASN A 36 -2.02 12.37 -2.62
C ASN A 36 -1.90 12.52 -4.15
N SER A 37 -1.09 13.43 -4.67
CA SER A 37 -0.83 13.56 -6.12
C SER A 37 0.40 12.78 -6.60
N GLN A 38 1.20 12.20 -5.69
CA GLN A 38 2.40 11.43 -6.02
C GLN A 38 2.06 9.98 -6.44
N ALA A 39 1.26 9.84 -7.50
CA ALA A 39 0.88 8.55 -8.04
C ALA A 39 2.08 7.81 -8.64
N GLY A 40 2.11 6.49 -8.50
CA GLY A 40 3.18 5.64 -9.04
C GLY A 40 4.54 5.74 -8.37
N GLN A 41 4.69 6.51 -7.28
CA GLN A 41 5.95 6.58 -6.55
C GLN A 41 6.08 5.40 -5.57
N ARG A 42 7.21 4.68 -5.63
CA ARG A 42 7.50 3.57 -4.70
C ARG A 42 7.84 4.09 -3.30
N CYS A 43 7.35 3.41 -2.27
CA CYS A 43 7.52 3.69 -0.85
C CYS A 43 8.93 3.35 -0.29
N GLY A 44 9.76 2.66 -1.08
CA GLY A 44 11.01 2.06 -0.63
C GLY A 44 10.79 0.66 -0.04
N SER A 45 11.61 0.28 0.95
CA SER A 45 11.46 -0.99 1.67
C SER A 45 10.25 -0.95 2.59
N THR A 46 9.42 -1.97 2.52
CA THR A 46 8.18 -2.14 3.29
C THR A 46 8.20 -3.46 4.06
N VAL A 47 7.21 -3.67 4.93
CA VAL A 47 7.00 -4.95 5.62
C VAL A 47 6.87 -6.14 4.63
N PHE A 48 6.41 -5.91 3.41
CA PHE A 48 6.34 -6.96 2.39
C PHE A 48 7.72 -7.34 1.84
N ASP A 49 8.66 -6.39 1.74
CA ASP A 49 10.05 -6.69 1.41
C ASP A 49 10.68 -7.56 2.53
N ASP A 50 10.41 -7.24 3.80
CA ASP A 50 10.89 -8.01 4.96
C ASP A 50 10.32 -9.44 4.99
N LEU A 51 9.02 -9.58 4.71
CA LEU A 51 8.36 -10.89 4.61
C LEU A 51 8.95 -11.71 3.46
N ALA A 52 9.18 -11.11 2.30
CA ALA A 52 9.81 -11.77 1.17
C ALA A 52 11.23 -12.24 1.50
N ALA A 53 12.04 -11.38 2.13
CA ALA A 53 13.40 -11.71 2.57
C ALA A 53 13.42 -12.86 3.59
N ALA A 54 12.40 -12.96 4.43
CA ALA A 54 12.20 -14.07 5.37
C ALA A 54 11.59 -15.33 4.72
N GLY A 55 11.40 -15.37 3.40
CA GLY A 55 10.80 -16.50 2.68
C GLY A 55 9.31 -16.70 2.97
N ARG A 56 8.61 -15.66 3.47
CA ARG A 56 7.18 -15.71 3.78
C ARG A 56 6.36 -15.28 2.58
N THR A 57 5.28 -16.01 2.32
CA THR A 57 4.32 -15.69 1.27
C THR A 57 3.19 -14.83 1.82
N SER A 58 2.80 -13.80 1.08
CA SER A 58 1.73 -12.87 1.45
C SER A 58 0.61 -12.84 0.41
N ALA A 59 -0.55 -12.33 0.81
CA ALA A 59 -1.65 -11.96 -0.09
C ALA A 59 -2.16 -10.56 0.27
N ILE A 60 -2.62 -9.79 -0.71
CA ILE A 60 -3.03 -8.39 -0.51
C ILE A 60 -4.43 -8.15 -1.10
N ALA A 61 -5.30 -7.52 -0.32
CA ALA A 61 -6.52 -6.89 -0.83
C ALA A 61 -6.52 -5.44 -0.32
N ALA A 62 -6.32 -4.48 -1.21
CA ALA A 62 -6.08 -3.10 -0.80
C ALA A 62 -6.50 -2.08 -1.87
N TYR A 63 -6.68 -0.82 -1.44
CA TYR A 63 -6.92 0.28 -2.36
C TYR A 63 -5.72 0.48 -3.29
N HIS A 64 -5.95 0.90 -4.53
CA HIS A 64 -4.93 0.93 -5.58
C HIS A 64 -3.69 1.77 -5.26
N TRP A 65 -3.79 2.75 -4.35
CA TRP A 65 -2.62 3.51 -3.91
C TRP A 65 -1.57 2.62 -3.25
N VAL A 66 -1.98 1.53 -2.58
CA VAL A 66 -1.04 0.55 -2.01
C VAL A 66 -0.30 -0.19 -3.12
N PHE A 67 -0.96 -0.54 -4.22
CA PHE A 67 -0.28 -1.11 -5.40
C PHE A 67 0.83 -0.18 -5.88
N GLU A 68 0.51 1.10 -6.09
CA GLU A 68 1.47 2.09 -6.60
C GLU A 68 2.67 2.26 -5.65
N LEU A 69 2.42 2.27 -4.34
CA LEU A 69 3.46 2.37 -3.31
C LEU A 69 4.39 1.15 -3.28
N LEU A 70 3.90 -0.04 -3.63
CA LEU A 70 4.70 -1.26 -3.65
C LEU A 70 5.40 -1.48 -5.01
N ALA A 71 4.66 -1.27 -6.09
CA ALA A 71 5.08 -1.55 -7.47
C ALA A 71 5.89 -0.42 -8.10
N GLY A 72 5.70 0.83 -7.67
CA GLY A 72 6.39 1.99 -8.26
C GLY A 72 5.95 2.31 -9.68
N THR A 73 4.67 2.08 -10.01
CA THR A 73 4.05 2.44 -11.28
C THR A 73 2.62 2.90 -11.06
N VAL A 74 2.09 3.72 -11.97
CA VAL A 74 0.70 4.20 -11.90
C VAL A 74 -0.25 3.02 -12.09
N PHE A 75 -1.31 2.96 -11.27
CA PHE A 75 -2.31 1.90 -11.37
C PHE A 75 -3.09 1.98 -12.69
N ASP A 76 -3.39 0.82 -13.26
CA ASP A 76 -4.19 0.65 -14.47
C ASP A 76 -5.18 -0.46 -14.13
N PRO A 77 -6.47 -0.15 -13.97
CA PRO A 77 -7.48 -1.13 -13.57
C PRO A 77 -7.55 -2.36 -14.49
N LEU A 78 -7.31 -2.19 -15.79
CA LEU A 78 -7.42 -3.28 -16.77
C LEU A 78 -6.25 -4.26 -16.66
N GLN A 79 -5.07 -3.75 -16.32
CA GLN A 79 -3.84 -4.54 -16.25
C GLN A 79 -3.53 -5.04 -14.85
N HIS A 80 -3.88 -4.25 -13.84
CA HIS A 80 -3.31 -4.42 -12.51
C HIS A 80 -4.30 -4.98 -11.49
N ARG A 81 -5.63 -4.94 -11.72
CA ARG A 81 -6.65 -5.28 -10.71
C ARG A 81 -6.41 -6.58 -9.92
N GLU A 82 -5.96 -7.65 -10.56
CA GLU A 82 -5.69 -8.96 -9.92
C GLU A 82 -4.19 -9.32 -9.93
N THR A 83 -3.33 -8.34 -10.19
CA THR A 83 -1.90 -8.58 -10.42
C THR A 83 -1.15 -8.75 -9.11
N ALA A 84 -0.60 -9.96 -8.93
CA ALA A 84 0.35 -10.30 -7.87
C ALA A 84 1.67 -9.50 -7.99
N LEU A 85 2.47 -9.49 -6.91
CA LEU A 85 3.80 -8.87 -6.88
C LEU A 85 4.86 -9.93 -6.53
N PRO A 86 5.31 -10.75 -7.51
CA PRO A 86 6.25 -11.86 -7.26
C PRO A 86 7.57 -11.42 -6.64
N GLN A 87 8.05 -10.21 -6.97
CA GLN A 87 9.25 -9.62 -6.39
C GLN A 87 9.14 -9.36 -4.88
N LEU A 88 7.92 -9.34 -4.33
CA LEU A 88 7.62 -9.23 -2.90
C LEU A 88 7.08 -10.54 -2.31
N ASN A 89 7.20 -11.66 -3.03
CA ASN A 89 6.58 -12.94 -2.66
C ASN A 89 5.08 -12.83 -2.31
N VAL A 90 4.37 -11.91 -2.97
CA VAL A 90 2.92 -11.77 -2.87
C VAL A 90 2.30 -12.70 -3.89
N ALA A 91 1.74 -13.81 -3.44
CA ALA A 91 1.22 -14.88 -4.31
C ALA A 91 -0.20 -14.61 -4.84
N GLY A 92 -0.94 -13.69 -4.23
CA GLY A 92 -2.26 -13.27 -4.70
C GLY A 92 -2.55 -11.83 -4.30
N ALA A 93 -3.18 -11.08 -5.20
CA ALA A 93 -3.54 -9.70 -4.92
C ALA A 93 -4.84 -9.29 -5.60
N ARG A 94 -5.59 -8.39 -4.96
CA ARG A 94 -6.71 -7.65 -5.54
C ARG A 94 -6.62 -6.18 -5.16
N TRP A 95 -6.81 -5.31 -6.14
CA TRP A 95 -6.70 -3.86 -5.98
C TRP A 95 -8.01 -3.18 -6.35
N TYR A 96 -8.65 -2.52 -5.40
CA TYR A 96 -9.88 -1.75 -5.62
C TYR A 96 -9.56 -0.26 -5.75
N TRP A 97 -10.34 0.48 -6.54
CA TRP A 97 -10.08 1.90 -6.84
C TRP A 97 -11.31 2.79 -6.80
N GLU A 98 -12.51 2.23 -6.73
CA GLU A 98 -13.74 3.00 -6.57
C GLU A 98 -13.99 3.28 -5.09
N ASP A 99 -14.31 4.54 -4.77
CA ASP A 99 -14.55 4.98 -3.38
C ASP A 99 -15.89 4.45 -2.85
N ASP A 100 -16.89 4.33 -3.73
CA ASP A 100 -18.18 3.70 -3.44
C ASP A 100 -18.07 2.20 -3.71
N TYR A 101 -17.71 1.41 -2.69
CA TYR A 101 -17.56 -0.04 -2.85
C TYR A 101 -18.64 -0.85 -2.12
N PRO A 102 -19.71 -1.28 -2.83
CA PRO A 102 -20.56 -2.37 -2.35
C PRO A 102 -20.82 -3.42 -3.45
N ASP A 103 -19.79 -3.98 -4.09
CA ASP A 103 -19.88 -5.04 -5.13
C ASP A 103 -19.90 -4.58 -6.60
N SER A 104 -19.22 -3.48 -6.96
CA SER A 104 -19.04 -3.10 -8.39
C SER A 104 -18.04 -3.98 -9.15
N HIS A 105 -17.32 -4.89 -8.45
CA HIS A 105 -16.21 -5.69 -8.99
C HIS A 105 -16.11 -7.09 -8.41
#